data_AF-A0A1J1H327-F1
#
_entry.id   AF-A0A1J1H327-F1
#
_cell.length_a   1.000
_cell.length_b   1.000
_cell.length_c   1.000
_cell.angle_alpha   90.00
_cell.angle_beta   90.00
_cell.angle_gamma   90.00
#
_symmetry.space_group_name_H-M   'P 1'
#
loop_
_entity.id
_entity.type
_entity.pdbx_description
1 polymer ?
#
loop_
_entity_poly.entity_id
_entity_poly.type
_entity_poly.pdbx_seq_one_letter_code
_entity_poly.pdbx_strand_id
1 'polypeptide(L)'
;MSTKNYSRKAISKLLNCISEEIDKQQPKNVIHFMVDFLCKNYASHLKGFAHVWNVELEKEKKLVIEFFKSQKLTTEIAKHFINVGFDSMESLLYLNVHILDDIEQFNQVHWLPGHKIRLQQMFSNIDENVKMFYKEYEKDDLQNSITYSCMHQPINYYKVPTFQ
;
A
#
# COMPACT_ATOMS: atom_id res chain seq x y z
N MET A 1 0.30 46.39 -9.59
CA MET A 1 0.38 46.01 -8.15
C MET A 1 0.82 44.54 -8.01
N SER A 2 2.04 44.36 -7.49
CA SER A 2 2.59 43.28 -6.65
C SER A 2 2.05 41.82 -6.72
N THR A 3 2.24 41.12 -7.84
CA THR A 3 2.16 39.65 -7.87
C THR A 3 3.21 38.97 -6.97
N LYS A 4 4.37 39.62 -6.74
CA LYS A 4 5.47 39.11 -5.89
C LYS A 4 5.15 39.04 -4.39
N ASN A 5 4.23 39.86 -3.86
CA ASN A 5 3.89 39.82 -2.42
C ASN A 5 2.84 38.76 -2.08
N TYR A 6 1.97 38.41 -3.03
CA TYR A 6 0.94 37.41 -2.81
C TYR A 6 1.56 36.00 -2.69
N SER A 7 2.53 35.69 -3.54
CA SER A 7 3.28 34.42 -3.52
C SER A 7 4.04 34.20 -2.20
N ARG A 8 4.74 35.22 -1.69
CA ARG A 8 5.49 35.09 -0.42
C ARG A 8 4.58 34.82 0.78
N LYS A 9 3.44 35.51 0.88
CA LYS A 9 2.47 35.26 1.95
C LYS A 9 1.88 33.84 1.90
N ALA A 10 1.59 33.34 0.70
CA ALA A 10 1.08 31.98 0.52
C ALA A 10 2.12 30.92 0.94
N ILE A 11 3.39 31.12 0.57
CA ILE A 11 4.50 30.24 0.96
C ILE A 11 4.68 30.23 2.48
N SER A 12 4.69 31.41 3.13
CA SER A 12 4.82 31.48 4.59
C SER A 12 3.68 30.76 5.32
N LYS A 13 2.44 30.86 4.82
CA LYS A 13 1.31 30.13 5.41
C LYS A 13 1.46 28.61 5.29
N LEU A 14 1.90 28.12 4.13
CA LEU A 14 2.15 26.69 3.93
C LEU A 14 3.23 26.16 4.88
N LEU A 15 4.35 26.88 5.00
CA LEU A 15 5.45 26.47 5.86
C LEU A 15 5.07 26.49 7.35
N ASN A 16 4.29 27.49 7.79
CA ASN A 16 3.78 27.53 9.15
C ASN A 16 2.86 26.34 9.43
N CYS A 17 1.96 26.02 8.51
CA CYS A 17 1.05 24.88 8.66
C CYS A 17 1.80 23.54 8.74
N ILE A 18 2.82 23.34 7.89
CA ILE A 18 3.67 22.14 7.94
C ILE A 18 4.44 22.07 9.27
N SER A 19 4.96 23.19 9.75
CA SER A 19 5.72 23.25 11.01
C SER A 19 4.85 22.90 12.21
N GLU A 20 3.63 23.48 12.29
CA GLU A 20 2.67 23.16 13.35
C GLU A 20 2.28 21.68 13.37
N GLU A 21 2.15 21.05 12.20
CA GLU A 21 1.82 19.63 12.11
C GLU A 21 2.99 18.70 12.46
N ILE A 22 4.23 19.09 12.13
CA ILE A 22 5.43 18.39 12.59
C ILE A 22 5.53 18.45 14.12
N ASP A 23 5.30 19.61 14.71
CA ASP A 23 5.37 19.81 16.15
C ASP A 23 4.32 18.96 16.90
N LYS A 24 3.12 18.84 16.33
CA LYS A 24 2.04 17.99 16.87
C LYS A 24 2.35 16.50 16.76
N GLN A 25 2.80 16.05 15.59
CA GLN A 25 2.91 14.61 15.30
C GLN A 25 4.26 14.02 15.67
N GLN A 26 5.29 14.84 15.86
CA GLN A 26 6.67 14.42 16.17
C GLN A 26 7.15 13.25 15.29
N PRO A 27 7.07 13.36 13.95
CA PRO A 27 7.39 12.26 13.06
C PRO A 27 8.88 11.90 13.14
N LYS A 28 9.19 10.60 13.21
CA LYS A 28 10.58 10.11 13.21
C LYS A 28 11.37 10.51 11.96
N ASN A 29 10.67 10.66 10.82
CA ASN A 29 11.25 11.13 9.56
C ASN A 29 10.45 12.34 9.06
N VAL A 30 10.99 13.53 9.35
CA VAL A 30 10.37 14.82 9.00
C VAL A 30 10.23 14.99 7.49
N ILE A 31 11.22 14.57 6.70
CA ILE A 31 11.17 14.71 5.24
C ILE A 31 10.05 13.85 4.65
N HIS A 32 9.98 12.57 5.06
CA HIS A 32 8.90 11.68 4.64
C HIS A 32 7.54 12.28 5.02
N PHE A 33 7.40 12.78 6.25
CA PHE A 33 6.17 13.42 6.72
C PHE A 33 5.77 14.62 5.85
N MET A 34 6.72 15.51 5.52
CA MET A 34 6.44 16.68 4.69
C MET A 34 5.91 16.28 3.32
N VAL A 35 6.52 15.29 2.68
CA VAL A 35 6.07 14.81 1.37
C VAL A 35 4.69 14.15 1.47
N ASP A 36 4.46 13.36 2.52
CA ASP A 36 3.17 12.72 2.80
C ASP A 36 2.05 13.74 3.03
N PHE A 37 2.35 14.77 3.83
CA PHE A 37 1.44 15.87 4.12
C PHE A 37 1.07 16.65 2.87
N LEU A 38 2.06 16.94 2.02
CA LEU A 38 1.83 17.63 0.74
C LEU A 38 0.98 16.79 -0.20
N CYS A 39 1.26 15.48 -0.30
CA CYS A 39 0.49 14.57 -1.14
C CYS A 39 -0.95 14.39 -0.65
N LYS A 40 -1.19 14.35 0.66
CA LYS A 40 -2.54 14.23 1.25
C LYS A 40 -3.39 15.49 1.08
N ASN A 41 -2.81 16.66 1.35
CA ASN A 41 -3.58 17.91 1.44
C ASN A 41 -3.59 18.72 0.15
N TYR A 42 -2.62 18.50 -0.75
CA TYR A 42 -2.45 19.29 -1.98
C TYR A 42 -2.31 18.43 -3.24
N ALA A 43 -2.89 17.22 -3.24
CA ALA A 43 -2.79 16.25 -4.34
C ALA A 43 -3.06 16.84 -5.74
N SER A 44 -4.10 17.68 -5.86
CA SER A 44 -4.51 18.32 -7.12
C SER A 44 -3.44 19.24 -7.70
N HIS A 45 -2.58 19.82 -6.85
CA HIS A 45 -1.50 20.72 -7.27
C HIS A 45 -0.23 19.97 -7.68
N LEU A 46 -0.14 18.68 -7.37
CA LEU A 46 1.06 17.86 -7.57
C LEU A 46 1.03 17.05 -8.89
N LYS A 47 0.07 17.32 -9.78
CA LYS A 47 0.00 16.77 -11.16
C LYS A 47 0.28 15.26 -11.27
N GLY A 48 -0.28 14.47 -10.34
CA GLY A 48 -0.11 13.01 -10.31
C GLY A 48 1.07 12.51 -9.47
N PHE A 49 1.99 13.37 -9.01
CA PHE A 49 3.03 12.96 -8.05
C PHE A 49 2.42 12.44 -6.75
N ALA A 50 1.31 13.02 -6.28
CA ALA A 50 0.60 12.49 -5.12
C ALA A 50 0.07 11.07 -5.34
N HIS A 51 -0.33 10.73 -6.57
CA HIS A 51 -0.70 9.36 -6.92
C HIS A 51 0.53 8.45 -6.85
N VAL A 52 1.65 8.84 -7.48
CA VAL A 52 2.94 8.11 -7.46
C VAL A 52 3.49 7.89 -6.04
N TRP A 53 3.46 8.94 -5.22
CA TRP A 53 3.93 8.91 -3.83
C TRP A 53 3.03 8.05 -2.95
N ASN A 54 1.72 8.10 -3.19
CA ASN A 54 0.74 7.23 -2.57
C ASN A 54 0.53 5.92 -3.33
N VAL A 55 1.42 5.55 -4.28
CA VAL A 55 1.42 4.19 -4.82
C VAL A 55 1.86 3.32 -3.67
N GLU A 56 0.88 2.88 -2.90
CA GLU A 56 0.38 1.52 -2.79
C GLU A 56 1.33 0.36 -3.07
N LEU A 57 2.57 0.52 -3.54
CA LEU A 57 3.58 -0.52 -3.68
C LEU A 57 3.74 -1.31 -2.38
N GLU A 58 3.73 -0.65 -1.23
CA GLU A 58 3.78 -1.36 0.06
C GLU A 58 2.46 -2.06 0.41
N LYS A 59 1.31 -1.55 -0.05
CA LYS A 59 0.03 -2.25 0.13
C LYS A 59 -0.13 -3.42 -0.86
N GLU A 60 0.31 -3.27 -2.09
CA GLU A 60 0.36 -4.28 -3.15
C GLU A 60 1.31 -5.41 -2.75
N LYS A 61 2.53 -5.09 -2.29
CA LYS A 61 3.43 -6.09 -1.69
C LYS A 61 2.81 -6.79 -0.50
N LYS A 62 2.10 -6.06 0.37
CA LYS A 62 1.38 -6.66 1.49
C LYS A 62 0.26 -7.59 0.99
N LEU A 63 -0.48 -7.20 -0.05
CA LEU A 63 -1.54 -7.99 -0.64
C LEU A 63 -0.98 -9.27 -1.28
N VAL A 64 0.16 -9.18 -1.98
CA VAL A 64 0.93 -10.32 -2.47
C VAL A 64 1.32 -11.25 -1.31
N ILE A 65 1.84 -10.71 -0.20
CA ILE A 65 2.17 -11.52 0.98
C ILE A 65 0.93 -12.23 1.54
N GLU A 66 -0.21 -11.54 1.68
CA GLU A 66 -1.45 -12.14 2.15
C GLU A 66 -1.99 -13.20 1.19
N PHE A 67 -1.84 -12.99 -0.12
CA PHE A 67 -2.20 -13.99 -1.12
C PHE A 67 -1.37 -15.27 -0.95
N PHE A 68 -0.05 -15.17 -0.79
CA PHE A 68 0.81 -16.34 -0.53
C PHE A 68 0.43 -17.04 0.79
N LYS A 69 0.11 -16.29 1.84
CA LYS A 69 -0.38 -16.87 3.10
C LYS A 69 -1.69 -17.63 2.93
N SER A 70 -2.62 -17.13 2.11
CA SER A 70 -3.88 -17.84 1.79
C SER A 70 -3.62 -19.22 1.17
N GLN A 71 -2.51 -19.34 0.43
CA GLN A 71 -2.05 -20.58 -0.20
C GLN A 71 -1.15 -21.42 0.72
N LYS A 72 -1.10 -21.10 2.03
CA LYS A 72 -0.29 -21.77 3.05
C LYS A 72 1.21 -21.73 2.74
N LEU A 73 1.67 -20.66 2.09
CA LEU A 73 3.07 -20.35 1.87
C LEU A 73 3.54 -19.27 2.87
N THR A 74 4.83 -19.24 3.15
CA THR A 74 5.40 -18.30 4.12
C THR A 74 5.65 -16.94 3.48
N THR A 75 5.76 -15.91 4.33
CA THR A 75 6.15 -14.56 3.93
C THR A 75 7.52 -14.55 3.23
N GLU A 76 8.44 -15.43 3.63
CA GLU A 76 9.75 -15.59 2.99
C GLU A 76 9.62 -16.04 1.54
N ILE A 77 8.70 -16.96 1.24
CA ILE A 77 8.44 -17.36 -0.14
C ILE A 77 7.87 -16.20 -0.95
N ALA A 78 6.90 -15.47 -0.41
CA ALA A 78 6.35 -14.29 -1.08
C ALA A 78 7.43 -13.25 -1.42
N LYS A 79 8.39 -13.03 -0.52
CA LYS A 79 9.52 -12.11 -0.75
C LYS A 79 10.36 -12.51 -1.96
N HIS A 80 10.53 -13.80 -2.25
CA HIS A 80 11.30 -14.23 -3.42
C HIS A 80 10.68 -13.73 -4.74
N PHE A 81 9.35 -13.67 -4.82
CA PHE A 81 8.60 -13.16 -5.97
C PHE A 81 8.67 -11.63 -6.03
N ILE A 82 8.55 -10.95 -4.89
CA ILE A 82 8.71 -9.49 -4.80
C ILE A 82 10.11 -9.07 -5.25
N ASN A 83 11.16 -9.81 -4.86
CA ASN A 83 12.55 -9.49 -5.19
C ASN A 83 12.85 -9.53 -6.70
N VAL A 84 12.10 -10.31 -7.47
CA VAL A 84 12.24 -10.40 -8.94
C VAL A 84 11.25 -9.49 -9.68
N GLY A 85 10.49 -8.66 -8.96
CA GLY A 85 9.56 -7.68 -9.54
C GLY A 85 8.11 -8.15 -9.67
N PHE A 86 7.74 -9.29 -9.08
CA PHE A 86 6.34 -9.69 -8.95
C PHE A 86 5.73 -9.16 -7.65
N ASP A 87 5.64 -7.83 -7.55
CA ASP A 87 5.30 -7.11 -6.32
C ASP A 87 3.87 -6.54 -6.29
N SER A 88 3.04 -6.92 -7.26
CA SER A 88 1.60 -6.63 -7.33
C SER A 88 0.77 -7.85 -7.72
N MET A 89 -0.52 -7.87 -7.38
CA MET A 89 -1.41 -8.97 -7.79
C MET A 89 -1.52 -9.09 -9.32
N GLU A 90 -1.47 -7.97 -10.03
CA GLU A 90 -1.45 -7.93 -11.50
C GLU A 90 -0.20 -8.62 -12.06
N SER A 91 0.98 -8.32 -11.50
CA SER A 91 2.23 -8.94 -11.96
C SER A 91 2.22 -10.47 -11.77
N LEU A 92 1.57 -10.97 -10.71
CA LEU A 92 1.46 -12.40 -10.43
C LEU A 92 0.62 -13.15 -11.47
N LEU A 93 -0.35 -12.50 -12.13
CA LEU A 93 -1.18 -13.15 -13.17
C LEU A 93 -0.37 -13.55 -14.41
N TYR A 94 0.77 -12.91 -14.64
CA TYR A 94 1.66 -13.22 -15.76
C TYR A 94 2.67 -14.34 -15.43
N LEU A 95 2.65 -14.87 -14.20
CA LEU A 95 3.52 -15.97 -13.81
C LEU A 95 3.10 -17.28 -14.47
N ASN A 96 4.10 -18.02 -14.96
CA ASN A 96 3.95 -19.39 -15.38
C ASN A 96 4.82 -20.29 -14.49
N VAL A 97 4.37 -21.52 -14.26
CA VAL A 97 5.10 -22.58 -13.56
C VAL A 97 6.54 -22.76 -14.05
N HIS A 98 6.81 -22.51 -15.34
CA HIS A 98 8.16 -22.63 -15.89
C HIS A 98 9.19 -21.66 -15.30
N ILE A 99 8.76 -20.50 -14.79
CA ILE A 99 9.71 -19.50 -14.29
C ILE A 99 10.05 -19.70 -12.81
N LEU A 100 9.45 -20.69 -12.15
CA LEU A 100 9.68 -20.96 -10.73
C LEU A 100 11.13 -21.31 -10.43
N ASP A 101 11.79 -22.05 -11.33
CA ASP A 101 13.20 -22.41 -11.16
C ASP A 101 14.11 -21.17 -11.35
N ASP A 102 13.74 -20.24 -12.25
CA ASP A 102 14.47 -18.97 -12.44
C ASP A 102 14.37 -18.08 -11.19
N ILE A 103 13.20 -18.02 -10.55
CA ILE A 103 12.99 -17.25 -9.31
C ILE A 103 13.79 -17.85 -8.16
N GLU A 104 13.80 -19.18 -8.04
CA GLU A 104 14.58 -19.89 -7.04
C GLU A 104 16.09 -19.61 -7.22
N GLN A 105 16.58 -19.70 -8.46
CA GLN A 105 17.97 -19.42 -8.79
C GLN A 105 18.35 -17.95 -8.54
N PHE A 106 17.52 -16.99 -8.94
CA PHE A 106 17.77 -15.56 -8.74
C PHE A 106 17.92 -15.23 -7.24
N ASN A 107 17.07 -15.82 -6.40
CA ASN A 107 17.11 -15.61 -4.96
C ASN A 107 18.20 -16.44 -4.25
N GLN A 108 18.92 -17.32 -4.96
CA GLN A 108 19.95 -18.20 -4.40
C GLN A 108 19.44 -19.09 -3.27
N VAL A 109 18.20 -19.58 -3.41
CA VAL A 109 17.52 -20.41 -2.40
C VAL A 109 17.26 -21.80 -2.95
N HIS A 110 16.93 -22.73 -2.05
CA HIS A 110 16.37 -24.01 -2.43
C HIS A 110 15.06 -24.24 -1.70
N TRP A 111 13.96 -24.26 -2.43
CA TRP A 111 12.64 -24.52 -1.91
C TRP A 111 12.45 -26.01 -1.65
N LEU A 112 11.93 -26.32 -0.46
CA LEU A 112 11.55 -27.68 -0.12
C LEU A 112 10.52 -28.22 -1.13
N PRO A 113 10.52 -29.53 -1.42
CA PRO A 113 9.61 -30.12 -2.40
C PRO A 113 8.13 -29.78 -2.17
N GLY A 114 7.68 -29.73 -0.91
CA GLY A 114 6.31 -29.34 -0.58
C GLY A 114 5.98 -27.88 -0.92
N HIS A 115 6.95 -26.96 -0.83
CA HIS A 115 6.77 -25.58 -1.26
C HIS A 115 6.71 -25.48 -2.78
N LYS A 116 7.58 -26.21 -3.50
CA LYS A 116 7.54 -26.28 -4.97
C LYS A 116 6.19 -26.78 -5.48
N ILE A 117 5.66 -27.86 -4.90
CA ILE A 117 4.34 -28.42 -5.29
C ILE A 117 3.22 -27.40 -5.08
N ARG A 118 3.19 -26.70 -3.94
CA ARG A 118 2.18 -25.66 -3.68
C ARG A 118 2.27 -24.50 -4.66
N LEU A 119 3.49 -24.04 -4.97
CA LEU A 119 3.70 -22.99 -5.97
C LEU A 119 3.25 -23.44 -7.36
N GLN A 120 3.59 -24.67 -7.76
CA GLN A 120 3.12 -25.24 -9.02
C GLN A 120 1.59 -25.26 -9.09
N GLN A 121 0.91 -25.77 -8.05
CA GLN A 121 -0.55 -25.79 -7.98
C GLN A 121 -1.18 -24.39 -8.00
N MET A 122 -0.60 -23.47 -7.23
CA MET A 122 -1.03 -22.07 -7.15
C MET A 122 -0.97 -21.37 -8.52
N PHE A 123 0.14 -21.53 -9.25
CA PHE A 123 0.33 -20.88 -10.55
C PHE A 123 -0.25 -21.65 -11.74
N SER A 124 -0.62 -22.92 -11.55
CA SER A 124 -1.32 -23.69 -12.60
C SER A 124 -2.74 -23.15 -12.85
N ASN A 125 -3.36 -22.54 -11.83
CA ASN A 125 -4.71 -21.97 -11.88
C ASN A 125 -4.74 -20.56 -11.26
N ILE A 126 -3.76 -19.71 -11.62
CA ILE A 126 -3.55 -18.41 -10.97
C ILE A 126 -4.80 -17.51 -11.01
N ASP A 127 -5.51 -17.46 -12.14
CA ASP A 127 -6.73 -16.66 -12.29
C ASP A 127 -7.82 -17.02 -11.27
N GLU A 128 -8.07 -18.32 -11.08
CA GLU A 128 -9.10 -18.79 -10.15
C GLU A 128 -8.67 -18.56 -8.70
N ASN A 129 -7.39 -18.81 -8.40
CA ASN A 129 -6.84 -18.58 -7.06
C ASN A 129 -6.88 -17.10 -6.66
N VAL A 130 -6.58 -16.18 -7.58
CA VAL A 130 -6.69 -14.73 -7.36
C VAL A 130 -8.15 -14.33 -7.16
N LYS A 131 -9.09 -14.84 -7.98
CA LYS A 131 -10.52 -14.57 -7.81
C LYS A 131 -11.04 -15.04 -6.46
N MET A 132 -10.68 -16.26 -6.04
CA MET A 132 -11.06 -16.81 -4.74
C MET A 132 -10.49 -15.96 -3.60
N PHE A 133 -9.22 -15.58 -3.69
CA PHE A 133 -8.56 -14.74 -2.70
C PHE A 133 -9.30 -13.42 -2.49
N TYR A 134 -9.62 -12.67 -3.56
CA TYR A 134 -10.36 -11.41 -3.41
C TYR A 134 -11.75 -11.63 -2.80
N LYS A 135 -12.43 -12.73 -3.16
CA LYS A 135 -13.75 -13.08 -2.61
C LYS A 135 -13.73 -13.34 -1.10
N GLU A 136 -12.62 -13.85 -0.58
CA GLU A 136 -12.41 -14.09 0.86
C GLU A 136 -11.90 -12.83 1.55
N TYR A 137 -10.94 -12.13 0.92
CA TYR A 137 -10.34 -10.91 1.42
C TYR A 137 -11.38 -9.80 1.62
N GLU A 138 -12.33 -9.62 0.69
CA GLU A 138 -13.43 -8.66 0.83
C GLU A 138 -14.38 -8.99 1.99
N LYS A 139 -14.60 -10.27 2.28
CA LYS A 139 -15.44 -10.70 3.42
C LYS A 139 -14.73 -10.40 4.75
N ASP A 140 -13.44 -10.68 4.82
CA ASP A 140 -12.63 -10.41 6.01
C ASP A 140 -12.43 -8.91 6.23
N ASP A 141 -12.24 -8.11 5.18
CA ASP A 141 -12.14 -6.64 5.30
C ASP A 141 -13.49 -6.04 5.74
N LEU A 142 -14.61 -6.52 5.20
CA LEU A 142 -15.94 -6.11 5.64
C LEU A 142 -16.18 -6.51 7.11
N GLN A 143 -15.79 -7.72 7.52
CA GLN A 143 -15.95 -8.20 8.89
C GLN A 143 -15.03 -7.47 9.87
N ASN A 144 -13.80 -7.14 9.47
CA ASN A 144 -12.88 -6.30 10.23
C ASN A 144 -13.44 -4.88 10.34
N SER A 145 -13.98 -4.29 9.27
CA SER A 145 -14.61 -2.96 9.31
C SER A 145 -15.82 -2.91 10.24
N ILE A 146 -16.67 -3.95 10.26
CA ILE A 146 -17.79 -4.10 11.19
C ILE A 146 -17.29 -4.24 12.64
N THR A 147 -16.21 -4.98 12.84
CA THR A 147 -15.59 -5.17 14.18
C THR A 147 -14.99 -3.86 14.69
N TYR A 148 -14.30 -3.08 13.85
CA TYR A 148 -13.82 -1.73 14.19
C TYR A 148 -14.99 -0.76 14.46
N SER A 149 -16.09 -0.87 13.70
CA SER A 149 -17.30 -0.06 13.91
C SER A 149 -18.02 -0.39 15.22
N CYS A 150 -17.95 -1.65 15.67
CA CYS A 150 -18.54 -2.10 16.92
C CYS A 150 -17.71 -1.66 18.15
N MET A 151 -16.39 -1.51 18.00
CA MET A 151 -15.51 -1.03 19.07
C MET A 151 -15.43 0.50 19.18
N HIS A 152 -15.94 1.24 18.19
CA HIS A 152 -16.04 2.69 18.22
C HIS A 152 -17.49 3.15 18.03
N GLN A 153 -18.24 3.25 19.13
CA GLN A 153 -19.40 4.13 19.16
C GLN A 153 -18.94 5.57 18.79
N PRO A 154 -19.70 6.30 17.98
CA PRO A 154 -19.30 7.62 17.52
C PRO A 154 -19.28 8.60 18.69
N ILE A 155 -18.09 9.11 19.02
CA ILE A 155 -17.97 10.39 19.73
C ILE A 155 -18.44 11.45 18.74
N ASN A 156 -19.52 12.14 19.09
CA ASN A 156 -20.07 13.28 18.36
C ASN A 156 -18.96 14.27 17.97
N TYR A 157 -18.64 14.35 16.68
CA TYR A 157 -17.84 15.45 16.16
C TYR A 157 -18.72 16.69 16.01
N TYR A 158 -18.35 17.74 16.75
CA TYR A 158 -18.91 19.06 16.64
C TYR A 158 -18.84 19.58 15.19
N LYS A 159 -19.92 20.24 14.77
CA LYS A 159 -20.04 20.98 13.51
C LYS A 159 -18.84 21.91 13.28
N VAL A 160 -18.18 21.77 12.13
CA VAL A 160 -17.27 22.78 11.59
C VAL A 160 -18.11 23.96 11.07
N PRO A 161 -17.80 25.22 11.42
CA PRO A 161 -18.48 26.37 10.84
C PRO A 161 -18.09 26.53 9.36
N THR A 162 -19.10 26.63 8.50
CA THR A 162 -18.98 27.14 7.12
C THR A 162 -18.57 28.60 7.15
N PHE A 163 -17.47 28.94 6.47
CA PHE A 163 -17.07 30.32 6.24
C PHE A 163 -17.70 30.85 4.95
N GLN A 164 -18.43 31.97 5.07
CA GLN A 164 -18.79 32.88 3.98
C GLN A 164 -17.60 33.79 3.63
#